data_AF-A0A6H9FTT0-F1
#
_entry.id   AF-A0A6H9FTT0-F1
#
_cell.length_a   1.000
_cell.length_b   1.000
_cell.length_c   1.000
_cell.angle_alpha   90.00
_cell.angle_beta   90.00
_cell.angle_gamma   90.00
#
_symmetry.space_group_name_H-M   'P 1'
#
loop_
_entity.id
_entity.type
_entity.pdbx_description
1 polymer ?
#
loop_
_entity_poly.entity_id
_entity_poly.type
_entity_poly.pdbx_seq_one_letter_code
_entity_poly.pdbx_strand_id
1 'polypeptide(L)'
;MVNLSYNKNRLLPSAEELPCSDETAVDNQLQNDIPNLLLSLLAFIWAERDDWYFGVDMGVYYNPDEPAIIPDGFLAIGVKHDTGERGRLSYVLWEEAYIMPILALEVISEKYNGEYEGKLADYQTLGVLYYAIYNPLSGRRGRFKNRERLEVYKLIAGKYELLEPENNRVWLPEIGLALGYEQGEHIAWVREWLYWYDRSGNRYLTAEERARAAAAMAEQASLIAQQASLIAQQERLAKQEAEQKAQRLAERLRALGINPDEV
;
A
#
# COMPACT_ATOMS: atom_id res chain seq x y z
N MET A 1 1.46 19.09 23.01
CA MET A 1 0.59 20.13 22.43
C MET A 1 1.44 21.40 22.34
N VAL A 2 2.06 21.62 21.18
CA VAL A 2 2.90 22.81 20.96
C VAL A 2 1.98 24.03 21.04
N ASN A 3 2.27 24.95 21.94
CA ASN A 3 1.47 26.16 22.14
C ASN A 3 1.91 27.19 21.08
N LEU A 4 1.28 27.12 19.91
CA LEU A 4 1.57 27.98 18.75
C LEU A 4 0.93 29.37 18.94
N SER A 5 1.37 30.14 19.94
CA SER A 5 0.86 31.51 20.16
C SER A 5 1.60 32.52 19.27
N TYR A 6 1.17 32.63 18.00
CA TYR A 6 1.60 33.70 17.12
C TYR A 6 0.72 34.94 17.27
N ASN A 7 1.30 36.09 16.94
CA ASN A 7 0.55 37.33 16.82
C ASN A 7 -0.50 37.16 15.70
N LYS A 8 -1.79 37.29 16.02
CA LYS A 8 -2.91 37.09 15.08
C LYS A 8 -2.84 37.97 13.81
N ASN A 9 -1.99 38.99 13.80
CA ASN A 9 -1.80 39.92 12.68
C ASN A 9 -0.54 39.64 11.84
N ARG A 10 0.21 38.56 12.11
CA ARG A 10 1.37 38.17 11.30
C ARG A 10 0.89 37.44 10.04
N LEU A 11 1.39 37.87 8.88
CA LEU A 11 1.31 37.08 7.65
C LEU A 11 2.24 35.88 7.79
N LEU A 12 1.69 34.68 7.68
CA LEU A 12 2.45 33.43 7.71
C LEU A 12 3.00 33.14 6.30
N PRO A 13 4.22 32.59 6.19
CA PRO A 13 4.79 32.25 4.89
C PRO A 13 3.97 31.14 4.24
N SER A 14 3.81 31.22 2.93
CA SER A 14 3.19 30.15 2.14
C SER A 14 4.17 29.04 1.78
N ALA A 15 3.69 27.90 1.32
CA ALA A 15 4.55 26.83 0.79
C ALA A 15 5.45 27.29 -0.39
N GLU A 16 5.09 28.35 -1.12
CA GLU A 16 5.91 28.91 -2.21
C GLU A 16 7.10 29.73 -1.69
N GLU A 17 7.04 30.22 -0.45
CA GLU A 17 8.08 31.04 0.19
C GLU A 17 9.03 30.21 1.07
N LEU A 18 8.70 28.93 1.27
CA LEU A 18 9.43 28.00 2.13
C LEU A 18 10.27 27.01 1.31
N PRO A 19 11.44 26.59 1.81
CA PRO A 19 12.21 25.52 1.19
C PRO A 19 11.39 24.22 1.04
N CYS A 20 11.31 23.68 -0.17
CA CYS A 20 10.60 22.43 -0.44
C CYS A 20 11.47 21.17 -0.30
N SER A 21 12.78 21.33 -0.17
CA SER A 21 13.78 20.28 0.04
C SER A 21 14.87 20.84 0.97
N ASP A 22 15.55 19.97 1.72
CA ASP A 22 16.76 20.34 2.47
C ASP A 22 18.03 20.37 1.61
N GLU A 23 17.92 20.13 0.30
CA GLU A 23 19.03 20.01 -0.66
C GLU A 23 20.04 18.92 -0.29
N THR A 24 19.70 18.01 0.63
CA THR A 24 20.53 16.87 0.98
C THR A 24 20.15 15.65 0.14
N ALA A 25 21.16 14.90 -0.28
CA ALA A 25 20.91 13.64 -0.97
C ALA A 25 20.48 12.59 0.04
N VAL A 26 19.43 11.81 -0.29
CA VAL A 26 19.09 10.61 0.48
C VAL A 26 20.32 9.71 0.65
N ASP A 27 20.49 9.12 1.83
CA ASP A 27 21.67 8.29 2.11
C ASP A 27 21.68 7.02 1.26
N ASN A 28 20.49 6.47 0.95
CA ASN A 28 20.37 5.25 0.16
C ASN A 28 19.02 5.13 -0.58
N GLN A 29 19.01 4.27 -1.60
CA GLN A 29 17.84 4.03 -2.45
C GLN A 29 16.57 3.59 -1.69
N LEU A 30 16.69 2.88 -0.56
CA LEU A 30 15.54 2.34 0.17
C LEU A 30 14.74 3.40 0.92
N GLN A 31 15.36 4.53 1.27
CA GLN A 31 14.64 5.67 1.83
C GLN A 31 13.65 6.25 0.82
N ASN A 32 13.86 6.05 -0.47
CA ASN A 32 12.89 6.42 -1.52
C ASN A 32 11.95 5.26 -1.86
N ASP A 33 12.48 4.08 -2.14
CA ASP A 33 11.65 2.99 -2.69
C ASP A 33 10.60 2.48 -1.71
N ILE A 34 10.92 2.44 -0.40
CA ILE A 34 10.01 1.92 0.62
C ILE A 34 8.80 2.85 0.84
N PRO A 35 8.98 4.16 1.10
CA PRO A 35 7.84 5.07 1.20
C PRO A 35 7.02 5.14 -0.09
N ASN A 36 7.67 5.12 -1.26
CA ASN A 36 6.95 5.11 -2.54
C ASN A 36 6.12 3.83 -2.76
N LEU A 37 6.62 2.67 -2.33
CA LEU A 37 5.83 1.44 -2.33
C LEU A 37 4.58 1.60 -1.45
N LEU A 38 4.74 2.10 -0.22
CA LEU A 38 3.62 2.32 0.70
C LEU A 38 2.60 3.34 0.16
N LEU A 39 3.05 4.43 -0.46
CA LEU A 39 2.20 5.40 -1.15
C LEU A 39 1.40 4.74 -2.27
N SER A 40 2.06 3.94 -3.13
CA SER A 40 1.39 3.25 -4.25
C SER A 40 0.30 2.28 -3.79
N LEU A 41 0.51 1.63 -2.63
CA LEU A 41 -0.47 0.76 -2.00
C LEU A 41 -1.64 1.58 -1.43
N LEU A 42 -1.38 2.69 -0.73
CA LEU A 42 -2.45 3.56 -0.23
C LEU A 42 -3.31 4.14 -1.35
N ALA A 43 -2.70 4.56 -2.46
CA ALA A 43 -3.44 5.05 -3.62
C ALA A 43 -4.44 4.02 -4.17
N PHE A 44 -4.15 2.72 -4.02
CA PHE A 44 -5.10 1.66 -4.34
C PHE A 44 -6.12 1.40 -3.20
N ILE A 45 -5.66 1.30 -1.95
CA ILE A 45 -6.50 0.96 -0.78
C ILE A 45 -7.56 2.04 -0.54
N TRP A 46 -7.19 3.30 -0.76
CA TRP A 46 -8.01 4.48 -0.52
C TRP A 46 -8.33 5.24 -1.82
N ALA A 47 -8.43 4.53 -2.94
CA ALA A 47 -8.73 5.12 -4.25
C ALA A 47 -10.03 5.96 -4.28
N GLU A 48 -11.01 5.60 -3.45
CA GLU A 48 -12.30 6.29 -3.34
C GLU A 48 -12.32 7.37 -2.24
N ARG A 49 -11.16 7.70 -1.65
CA ARG A 49 -11.01 8.70 -0.59
C ARG A 49 -10.16 9.88 -1.05
N ASP A 50 -10.56 11.08 -0.61
CA ASP A 50 -9.85 12.34 -0.85
C ASP A 50 -9.44 13.02 0.48
N ASP A 51 -9.54 12.32 1.61
CA ASP A 51 -9.27 12.83 2.95
C ASP A 51 -7.95 12.28 3.53
N TRP A 52 -6.92 12.14 2.70
CA TRP A 52 -5.60 11.70 3.12
C TRP A 52 -4.50 12.26 2.24
N TYR A 53 -3.29 12.36 2.77
CA TYR A 53 -2.09 12.67 1.99
C TYR A 53 -0.91 11.88 2.52
N PHE A 54 -0.12 11.29 1.63
CA PHE A 54 1.13 10.62 1.98
C PHE A 54 2.28 11.32 1.26
N GLY A 55 3.15 11.97 2.05
CA GLY A 55 4.35 12.64 1.54
C GLY A 55 5.56 11.72 1.62
N VAL A 56 6.49 11.88 0.69
CA VAL A 56 7.78 11.18 0.64
C VAL A 56 8.85 12.23 0.49
N ASP A 57 9.88 12.19 1.34
CA ASP A 57 11.01 13.14 1.32
C ASP A 57 10.54 14.61 1.21
N MET A 58 9.57 14.99 2.05
CA MET A 58 8.91 16.29 1.99
C MET A 58 8.92 16.99 3.35
N GLY A 59 9.26 18.28 3.34
CA GLY A 59 9.27 19.13 4.52
C GLY A 59 7.89 19.32 5.15
N VAL A 60 7.80 19.05 6.45
CA VAL A 60 6.65 19.31 7.32
C VAL A 60 6.94 20.55 8.15
N TYR A 61 6.26 21.65 7.82
CA TYR A 61 6.37 22.93 8.54
C TYR A 61 5.34 23.03 9.65
N TYR A 62 5.81 22.88 10.88
CA TYR A 62 4.98 22.96 12.09
C TYR A 62 5.03 24.34 12.77
N ASN A 63 6.07 25.12 12.49
CA ASN A 63 6.30 26.46 13.03
C ASN A 63 6.95 27.31 11.91
N PRO A 64 6.43 28.52 11.62
CA PRO A 64 6.98 29.41 10.58
C PRO A 64 8.39 29.94 10.87
N ASP A 65 8.87 29.83 12.11
CA ASP A 65 10.19 30.31 12.53
C ASP A 65 11.20 29.18 12.76
N GLU A 66 10.76 27.93 12.69
CA GLU A 66 11.62 26.75 12.87
C GLU A 66 11.84 26.05 11.53
N PRO A 67 12.96 25.33 11.36
CA PRO A 67 13.15 24.46 10.22
C PRO A 67 12.06 23.39 10.11
N ALA A 68 11.72 22.99 8.89
CA ALA A 68 10.87 21.84 8.66
C ALA A 68 11.54 20.56 9.18
N ILE A 69 10.70 19.60 9.58
CA ILE A 69 11.14 18.21 9.73
C ILE A 69 10.89 17.50 8.41
N ILE A 70 11.83 16.67 7.98
CA ILE A 70 11.74 15.91 6.73
C ILE A 70 11.78 14.42 7.07
N PRO A 71 10.60 13.76 7.09
CA PRO A 71 10.51 12.31 7.21
C PRO A 71 10.80 11.64 5.87
N ASP A 72 11.34 10.41 5.89
CA ASP A 72 11.43 9.58 4.66
C ASP A 72 10.03 9.34 4.08
N GLY A 73 9.02 9.20 4.94
CA GLY A 73 7.62 9.32 4.54
C GLY A 73 6.70 9.70 5.69
N PHE A 74 5.54 10.28 5.39
CA PHE A 74 4.53 10.56 6.40
C PHE A 74 3.12 10.43 5.84
N LEU A 75 2.16 10.16 6.72
CA LEU A 75 0.74 10.10 6.40
C LEU A 75 -0.02 11.13 7.21
N ALA A 76 -0.89 11.90 6.55
CA ALA A 76 -1.91 12.74 7.16
C ALA A 76 -3.31 12.26 6.75
N ILE A 77 -4.27 12.32 7.67
CA ILE A 77 -5.68 11.99 7.44
C ILE A 77 -6.52 13.23 7.79
N GLY A 78 -7.54 13.52 6.98
CA GLY A 78 -8.37 14.71 7.07
C GLY A 78 -7.94 15.87 6.17
N VAL A 79 -6.89 15.68 5.37
CA VAL A 79 -6.41 16.64 4.36
C VAL A 79 -6.74 16.19 2.95
N LYS A 80 -6.88 17.13 2.03
CA LYS A 80 -7.16 16.87 0.61
C LYS A 80 -6.08 15.99 -0.03
N HIS A 81 -6.42 14.88 -0.67
CA HIS A 81 -5.44 14.13 -1.46
C HIS A 81 -5.08 14.91 -2.72
N ASP A 82 -6.09 15.23 -3.52
CA ASP A 82 -5.95 16.01 -4.74
C ASP A 82 -5.90 17.52 -4.43
N THR A 83 -4.79 18.15 -4.80
CA THR A 83 -4.52 19.59 -4.63
C THR A 83 -4.44 20.34 -5.97
N GLY A 84 -4.83 19.69 -7.07
CA GLY A 84 -4.78 20.25 -8.41
C GLY A 84 -3.37 20.23 -9.03
N GLU A 85 -3.20 20.96 -10.13
CA GLU A 85 -2.05 20.83 -11.05
C GLU A 85 -0.68 21.07 -10.41
N ARG A 86 -0.60 21.90 -9.36
CA ARG A 86 0.67 22.23 -8.70
C ARG A 86 1.09 21.21 -7.64
N GLY A 87 0.15 20.39 -7.15
CA GLY A 87 0.41 19.52 -6.00
C GLY A 87 0.80 20.31 -4.75
N ARG A 88 1.48 19.62 -3.82
CA ARG A 88 2.08 20.23 -2.62
C ARG A 88 3.58 20.42 -2.81
N LEU A 89 4.06 21.63 -2.55
CA LEU A 89 5.50 21.92 -2.48
C LEU A 89 6.09 21.52 -1.12
N SER A 90 5.30 21.65 -0.06
CA SER A 90 5.63 21.27 1.31
C SER A 90 4.35 21.02 2.08
N TYR A 91 4.46 20.36 3.22
CA TYR A 91 3.33 20.14 4.11
C TYR A 91 3.31 21.21 5.19
N VAL A 92 2.52 22.26 4.96
CA VAL A 92 2.47 23.45 5.81
C VAL A 92 1.24 23.41 6.70
N LEU A 93 1.44 23.25 8.02
CA LEU A 93 0.31 23.02 8.93
C LEU A 93 -0.75 24.12 8.88
N TRP A 94 -0.37 25.39 8.81
CA TRP A 94 -1.36 26.48 8.80
C TRP A 94 -2.12 26.61 7.48
N GLU A 95 -1.63 26.02 6.39
CA GLU A 95 -2.37 25.85 5.13
C GLU A 95 -3.27 24.61 5.18
N GLU A 96 -2.88 23.58 5.94
CA GLU A 96 -3.58 22.31 6.11
C GLU A 96 -4.49 22.27 7.36
N ALA A 97 -5.06 23.41 7.75
CA ALA A 97 -5.96 23.56 8.91
C ALA A 97 -5.40 23.01 10.24
N TYR A 98 -4.08 23.05 10.39
CA TYR A 98 -3.30 22.52 11.51
C TYR A 98 -3.45 21.01 11.73
N ILE A 99 -3.74 20.26 10.67
CA ILE A 99 -3.81 18.80 10.71
C ILE A 99 -2.38 18.25 10.70
N MET A 100 -1.95 17.72 11.84
CA MET A 100 -0.67 17.03 11.98
C MET A 100 -0.67 15.70 11.22
N PRO A 101 0.46 15.30 10.60
CA PRO A 101 0.64 13.92 10.17
C PRO A 101 0.36 12.94 11.32
N ILE A 102 -0.41 11.89 11.02
CA ILE A 102 -0.75 10.84 11.97
C ILE A 102 0.39 9.82 12.09
N LEU A 103 1.21 9.64 11.04
CA LEU A 103 2.35 8.74 11.02
C LEU A 103 3.56 9.42 10.38
N ALA A 104 4.73 9.27 11.00
CA ALA A 104 6.03 9.51 10.39
C ALA A 104 6.78 8.18 10.24
N LEU A 105 7.48 8.00 9.12
CA LEU A 105 8.25 6.83 8.75
C LEU A 105 9.71 7.23 8.53
N GLU A 106 10.61 6.44 9.09
CA GLU A 106 12.05 6.55 8.89
C GLU A 106 12.63 5.18 8.52
N VAL A 107 13.53 5.15 7.55
CA VAL A 107 14.21 3.97 7.04
C VAL A 107 15.69 4.08 7.35
N ILE A 108 16.19 3.16 8.19
CA ILE A 108 17.57 3.19 8.65
C ILE A 108 18.55 2.99 7.48
N SER A 109 19.47 3.94 7.33
CA SER A 109 20.64 3.87 6.43
C SER A 109 21.88 3.23 7.09
N GLU A 110 22.89 2.86 6.29
CA GLU A 110 24.16 2.33 6.82
C GLU A 110 24.93 3.36 7.68
N LYS A 111 24.72 4.66 7.47
CA LYS A 111 25.40 5.77 8.17
C LYS A 111 24.67 6.18 9.46
N TYR A 112 24.22 5.22 10.25
CA TYR A 112 23.55 5.48 11.51
C TYR A 112 24.44 6.23 12.50
N ASN A 113 24.06 7.48 12.79
CA ASN A 113 24.76 8.42 13.67
C ASN A 113 23.92 8.86 14.90
N GLY A 114 22.76 8.24 15.13
CA GLY A 114 21.86 8.60 16.24
C GLY A 114 20.78 9.62 15.90
N GLU A 115 20.64 9.98 14.61
CA GLU A 115 19.61 10.90 14.10
C GLU A 115 18.19 10.46 14.47
N TYR A 116 17.90 9.16 14.42
CA TYR A 116 16.57 8.62 14.67
C TYR A 116 16.12 8.74 16.13
N GLU A 117 17.04 8.73 17.09
CA GLU A 117 16.74 9.03 18.50
C GLU A 117 16.39 10.51 18.71
N GLY A 118 17.04 11.42 17.97
CA GLY A 118 16.71 12.84 17.97
C GLY A 118 15.31 13.08 17.39
N LYS A 119 15.08 12.54 16.18
CA LYS A 119 13.78 12.60 15.50
C LYS A 119 12.64 12.02 16.33
N LEU A 120 12.88 10.94 17.09
CA LEU A 120 11.89 10.38 18.01
C LEU A 120 11.39 11.44 19.03
N ALA A 121 12.31 12.19 19.64
CA ALA A 121 11.96 13.23 20.60
C ALA A 121 11.21 14.40 19.93
N ASP A 122 11.61 14.75 18.70
CA ASP A 122 10.98 15.83 17.94
C ASP A 122 9.54 15.46 17.58
N TYR A 123 9.31 14.30 16.95
CA TYR A 123 7.98 13.81 16.60
C TYR A 123 7.06 13.66 17.83
N GLN A 124 7.62 13.21 18.97
CA GLN A 124 6.89 13.12 20.23
C GLN A 124 6.42 14.50 20.71
N THR A 125 7.30 15.49 20.62
CA THR A 125 7.03 16.87 21.05
C THR A 125 5.98 17.53 20.16
N LEU A 126 6.08 17.30 18.84
CA LEU A 126 5.12 17.78 17.85
C LEU A 126 3.74 17.13 17.99
N GLY A 127 3.70 15.89 18.49
CA GLY A 127 2.46 15.17 18.71
C GLY A 127 2.03 14.29 17.53
N VAL A 128 2.98 13.84 16.70
CA VAL A 128 2.71 12.83 15.65
C VAL A 128 2.27 11.54 16.34
N LEU A 129 1.11 11.00 15.97
CA LEU A 129 0.50 9.89 16.71
C LEU A 129 1.33 8.60 16.61
N TYR A 130 1.86 8.31 15.44
CA TYR A 130 2.70 7.13 15.19
C TYR A 130 4.06 7.51 14.64
N TYR A 131 5.08 6.81 15.13
CA TYR A 131 6.42 6.90 14.61
C TYR A 131 6.93 5.51 14.27
N ALA A 132 7.17 5.24 12.99
CA ALA A 132 7.64 3.95 12.49
C ALA A 132 9.10 4.05 12.05
N ILE A 133 9.92 3.12 12.53
CA ILE A 133 11.31 2.96 12.12
C ILE A 133 11.44 1.60 11.46
N TYR A 134 11.91 1.57 10.21
CA TYR A 134 12.22 0.34 9.50
C TYR A 134 13.72 0.15 9.35
N ASN A 135 14.21 -1.01 9.76
CA ASN A 135 15.62 -1.38 9.75
C ASN A 135 15.87 -2.50 8.74
N PRO A 136 16.20 -2.18 7.46
CA PRO A 136 16.52 -3.20 6.46
C PRO A 136 17.84 -3.94 6.75
N LEU A 137 18.63 -3.47 7.72
CA LEU A 137 19.93 -4.01 8.10
C LEU A 137 19.88 -4.83 9.40
N SER A 138 18.70 -5.02 9.99
CA SER A 138 18.54 -5.81 11.22
C SER A 138 19.15 -7.20 11.06
N GLY A 139 19.87 -7.66 12.09
CA GLY A 139 20.57 -8.95 12.09
C GLY A 139 21.94 -8.95 11.38
N ARG A 140 22.38 -7.87 10.74
CA ARG A 140 23.76 -7.74 10.24
C ARG A 140 24.75 -7.41 11.39
N ARG A 141 26.02 -7.80 11.24
CA ARG A 141 27.09 -7.50 12.22
C ARG A 141 27.25 -5.99 12.38
N GLY A 142 27.33 -5.50 13.62
CA GLY A 142 27.56 -4.08 13.93
C GLY A 142 26.50 -3.49 14.86
N ARG A 143 26.41 -2.15 14.90
CA ARG A 143 25.48 -1.40 15.78
C ARG A 143 23.99 -1.68 15.52
N PHE A 144 23.66 -2.31 14.40
CA PHE A 144 22.29 -2.64 13.95
C PHE A 144 21.77 -3.98 14.47
N LYS A 145 22.60 -4.78 15.16
CA LYS A 145 22.25 -6.16 15.54
C LYS A 145 21.10 -6.26 16.56
N ASN A 146 20.94 -5.24 17.40
CA ASN A 146 20.04 -5.29 18.55
C ASN A 146 18.72 -4.52 18.34
N ARG A 147 18.48 -3.98 17.14
CA ARG A 147 17.21 -3.32 16.79
C ARG A 147 16.32 -4.28 16.02
N GLU A 148 15.03 -4.22 16.31
CA GLU A 148 14.03 -4.97 15.58
C GLU A 148 13.94 -4.47 14.12
N ARG A 149 13.37 -5.28 13.24
CA ARG A 149 13.18 -4.91 11.82
C ARG A 149 12.22 -3.75 11.66
N LEU A 150 11.16 -3.73 12.46
CA LEU A 150 10.13 -2.71 12.46
C LEU A 150 9.82 -2.34 13.90
N GLU A 151 10.02 -1.09 14.24
CA GLU A 151 9.68 -0.51 15.54
C GLU A 151 8.60 0.55 15.28
N VAL A 152 7.41 0.38 15.85
CA VAL A 152 6.34 1.37 15.72
C VAL A 152 5.95 1.87 17.10
N TYR A 153 6.11 3.16 17.31
CA TYR A 153 5.74 3.83 18.54
C TYR A 153 4.38 4.51 18.39
N LYS A 154 3.56 4.47 19.44
CA LYS A 154 2.31 5.22 19.55
C LYS A 154 2.40 6.27 20.65
N LEU A 155 1.95 7.49 20.36
CA LEU A 155 1.92 8.56 21.34
C LEU A 155 0.75 8.37 22.30
N ILE A 156 1.05 8.08 23.56
CA ILE A 156 0.09 7.85 24.63
C ILE A 156 0.43 8.81 25.78
N ALA A 157 -0.54 9.65 26.18
CA ALA A 157 -0.35 10.66 27.23
C ALA A 157 0.92 11.53 27.06
N GLY A 158 1.28 11.85 25.80
CA GLY A 158 2.44 12.69 25.47
C GLY A 158 3.79 11.98 25.48
N LYS A 159 3.81 10.64 25.59
CA LYS A 159 5.03 9.83 25.48
C LYS A 159 4.85 8.72 24.47
N TYR A 160 5.92 8.40 23.75
CA TYR A 160 5.92 7.27 22.84
C TYR A 160 6.07 5.95 23.59
N GLU A 161 5.16 5.03 23.30
CA GLU A 161 5.19 3.65 23.76
C GLU A 161 5.37 2.74 22.54
N LEU A 162 6.33 1.80 22.62
CA LEU A 162 6.57 0.83 21.56
C LEU A 162 5.39 -0.14 21.47
N LEU A 163 4.86 -0.34 20.27
CA LEU A 163 3.81 -1.31 20.00
C LEU A 163 4.43 -2.68 19.72
N GLU A 164 3.83 -3.71 20.30
CA GLU A 164 4.24 -5.10 20.08
C GLU A 164 3.80 -5.58 18.70
N PRO A 165 4.72 -6.08 17.85
CA PRO A 165 4.37 -6.64 16.57
C PRO A 165 3.73 -8.02 16.72
N GLU A 166 2.74 -8.32 15.88
CA GLU A 166 2.15 -9.64 15.72
C GLU A 166 2.49 -10.18 14.33
N ASN A 167 3.24 -11.27 14.24
CA ASN A 167 3.66 -11.87 12.95
C ASN A 167 4.27 -10.83 11.99
N ASN A 168 5.28 -10.08 12.45
CA ASN A 168 5.98 -9.04 11.67
C ASN A 168 5.12 -7.83 11.26
N ARG A 169 3.94 -7.61 11.86
CA ARG A 169 3.09 -6.45 11.58
C ARG A 169 2.62 -5.76 12.85
N VAL A 170 2.31 -4.47 12.75
CA VAL A 170 1.74 -3.66 13.84
C VAL A 170 0.43 -3.05 13.35
N TRP A 171 -0.66 -3.35 14.04
CA TRP A 171 -1.98 -2.78 13.75
C TRP A 171 -2.07 -1.34 14.24
N LEU A 172 -2.52 -0.42 13.38
CA LEU A 172 -2.66 1.01 13.66
C LEU A 172 -4.16 1.38 13.61
N PRO A 173 -4.90 1.29 14.75
CA PRO A 173 -6.35 1.40 14.75
C PRO A 173 -6.88 2.70 14.13
N GLU A 174 -6.21 3.82 14.39
CA GLU A 174 -6.60 5.14 13.89
C GLU A 174 -6.38 5.32 12.37
N ILE A 175 -5.52 4.48 11.77
CA ILE A 175 -5.31 4.42 10.32
C ILE A 175 -6.23 3.36 9.68
N GLY A 176 -6.59 2.32 10.45
CA GLY A 176 -7.39 1.19 9.95
C GLY A 176 -6.60 0.21 9.09
N LEU A 177 -5.26 0.24 9.19
CA LEU A 177 -4.32 -0.65 8.49
C LEU A 177 -3.24 -1.13 9.47
N ALA A 178 -2.63 -2.26 9.16
CA ALA A 178 -1.38 -2.68 9.79
C ALA A 178 -0.18 -2.33 8.90
N LEU A 179 0.92 -1.93 9.51
CA LEU A 179 2.21 -1.80 8.84
C LEU A 179 3.05 -3.04 9.17
N GLY A 180 3.60 -3.71 8.18
CA GLY A 180 4.41 -4.90 8.40
C GLY A 180 5.41 -5.14 7.28
N TYR A 181 6.20 -6.20 7.42
CA TYR A 181 7.20 -6.58 6.44
C TYR A 181 7.08 -8.05 6.00
N GLU A 182 7.37 -8.29 4.73
CA GLU A 182 7.34 -9.63 4.12
C GLU A 182 8.29 -9.68 2.91
N GLN A 183 8.75 -10.88 2.56
CA GLN A 183 9.47 -11.11 1.31
C GLN A 183 8.54 -10.88 0.13
N GLY A 184 8.95 -10.04 -0.81
CA GLY A 184 8.19 -9.79 -2.03
C GLY A 184 9.09 -9.25 -3.13
N GLU A 185 8.49 -9.10 -4.31
CA GLU A 185 9.13 -8.53 -5.48
C GLU A 185 8.55 -7.13 -5.71
N HIS A 186 9.42 -6.14 -5.74
CA HIS A 186 9.09 -4.77 -6.14
C HIS A 186 10.25 -4.25 -6.97
N ILE A 187 9.97 -3.49 -8.03
CA ILE A 187 10.99 -2.94 -8.96
C ILE A 187 12.01 -3.99 -9.45
N ALA A 188 11.53 -5.20 -9.77
CA ALA A 188 12.35 -6.36 -10.16
C ALA A 188 13.40 -6.79 -9.11
N TRP A 189 13.18 -6.47 -7.84
CA TRP A 189 14.05 -6.84 -6.73
C TRP A 189 13.29 -7.62 -5.65
N VAL A 190 13.68 -8.89 -5.50
CA VAL A 190 13.18 -9.78 -4.45
C VAL A 190 13.93 -9.54 -3.14
N ARG A 191 13.21 -9.07 -2.13
CA ARG A 191 13.72 -8.86 -0.78
C ARG A 191 12.57 -8.67 0.20
N GLU A 192 12.91 -8.42 1.46
CA GLU A 192 11.95 -7.93 2.44
C GLU A 192 11.60 -6.46 2.15
N TRP A 193 10.31 -6.18 2.09
CA TRP A 193 9.73 -4.85 1.85
C TRP A 193 8.66 -4.56 2.92
N LEU A 194 8.35 -3.27 3.12
CA LEU A 194 7.20 -2.86 3.92
C LEU A 194 5.92 -2.87 3.10
N TYR A 195 4.83 -3.27 3.73
CA TYR A 195 3.51 -3.29 3.14
C TYR A 195 2.44 -2.85 4.15
N TRP A 196 1.30 -2.44 3.60
CA TRP A 196 0.05 -2.34 4.34
C TRP A 196 -0.65 -3.70 4.40
N TYR A 197 -1.32 -3.95 5.52
CA TYR A 197 -2.11 -5.14 5.79
C TYR A 197 -3.53 -4.75 6.21
N ASP A 198 -4.50 -5.57 5.81
CA ASP A 198 -5.88 -5.45 6.26
C ASP A 198 -6.07 -5.93 7.71
N ARG A 199 -7.30 -5.80 8.23
CA ARG A 199 -7.65 -6.23 9.59
C ARG A 199 -7.55 -7.74 9.81
N SER A 200 -7.62 -8.53 8.75
CA SER A 200 -7.47 -9.98 8.78
C SER A 200 -5.99 -10.42 8.72
N GLY A 201 -5.07 -9.47 8.56
CA GLY A 201 -3.64 -9.73 8.43
C GLY A 201 -3.23 -10.12 7.01
N ASN A 202 -4.06 -9.88 6.00
CA ASN A 202 -3.69 -10.08 4.60
C ASN A 202 -2.93 -8.87 4.08
N ARG A 203 -1.81 -9.12 3.41
CA ARG A 203 -1.01 -8.09 2.74
C ARG A 203 -1.77 -7.54 1.53
N TYR A 204 -1.78 -6.22 1.38
CA TYR A 204 -2.22 -5.61 0.13
C TYR A 204 -1.19 -5.86 -0.98
N LEU A 205 -1.66 -6.46 -2.07
CA LEU A 205 -0.85 -6.78 -3.23
C LEU A 205 -0.43 -5.52 -3.99
N THR A 206 0.77 -5.52 -4.56
CA THR A 206 1.22 -4.46 -5.48
C THR A 206 0.42 -4.47 -6.78
N ALA A 207 0.50 -3.40 -7.59
CA ALA A 207 -0.16 -3.34 -8.88
C ALA A 207 0.27 -4.50 -9.81
N GLU A 208 1.55 -4.85 -9.81
CA GLU A 208 2.10 -5.96 -10.60
C GLU A 208 1.58 -7.32 -10.12
N GLU A 209 1.52 -7.53 -8.80
CA GLU A 209 0.95 -8.76 -8.23
C GLU A 209 -0.53 -8.92 -8.57
N ARG A 210 -1.31 -7.83 -8.49
CA ARG A 210 -2.73 -7.84 -8.88
C ARG A 210 -2.90 -8.11 -10.38
N ALA A 211 -2.06 -7.49 -11.23
CA ALA A 211 -2.09 -7.71 -12.67
C ALA A 211 -1.77 -9.17 -13.01
N ARG A 212 -0.74 -9.76 -12.39
CA ARG A 212 -0.40 -11.19 -12.55
C ARG A 212 -1.55 -12.10 -12.10
N ALA A 213 -2.16 -11.82 -10.96
CA ALA A 213 -3.29 -12.59 -10.46
C ALA A 213 -4.50 -12.51 -11.42
N ALA A 214 -4.84 -11.31 -11.90
CA ALA A 214 -5.93 -11.11 -12.85
C ALA A 214 -5.67 -11.82 -14.19
N ALA A 215 -4.44 -11.77 -14.70
CA ALA A 215 -4.05 -12.46 -15.93
C ALA A 215 -4.18 -13.99 -15.78
N ALA A 216 -3.71 -14.55 -14.67
CA ALA A 216 -3.83 -15.99 -14.39
C ALA A 216 -5.30 -16.42 -14.28
N MET A 217 -6.15 -15.62 -13.62
CA MET A 217 -7.59 -15.89 -13.54
C MET A 217 -8.27 -15.85 -14.91
N ALA A 218 -7.92 -14.87 -15.76
CA ALA A 218 -8.47 -14.76 -17.11
C ALA A 218 -8.05 -15.93 -18.00
N GLU A 219 -6.80 -16.36 -17.92
CA GLU A 219 -6.29 -17.53 -18.64
C GLU A 219 -7.03 -18.81 -18.21
N GLN A 220 -7.20 -19.01 -16.89
CA GLN A 220 -7.94 -20.15 -16.37
C GLN A 220 -9.40 -20.15 -16.81
N ALA A 221 -10.07 -18.99 -16.79
CA ALA A 221 -11.45 -18.86 -17.26
C ALA A 221 -11.57 -19.17 -18.77
N SER A 222 -10.60 -18.72 -19.58
CA SER A 222 -10.54 -19.03 -21.01
C SER A 222 -10.41 -20.53 -21.27
N LEU A 223 -9.55 -21.22 -20.53
CA LEU A 223 -9.38 -22.68 -20.64
C LEU A 223 -10.67 -23.42 -20.29
N ILE A 224 -11.35 -23.03 -19.21
CA ILE A 224 -12.64 -23.63 -18.80
C ILE A 224 -13.70 -23.41 -19.88
N ALA A 225 -13.79 -22.20 -20.46
CA ALA A 225 -14.75 -21.89 -21.51
C ALA A 225 -14.48 -22.71 -22.80
N GLN A 226 -13.21 -22.87 -23.19
CA GLN A 226 -12.83 -23.70 -24.34
C GLN A 226 -13.20 -25.16 -24.11
N GLN A 227 -12.94 -25.70 -22.93
CA GLN A 227 -13.30 -27.07 -22.59
C GLN A 227 -14.82 -27.28 -22.61
N ALA A 228 -15.59 -26.35 -22.04
CA ALA A 228 -17.05 -26.40 -22.08
C ALA A 228 -17.59 -26.33 -23.52
N SER A 229 -17.01 -25.48 -24.37
CA SER A 229 -17.37 -25.39 -25.78
C SER A 229 -17.07 -26.70 -26.53
N LEU A 230 -15.94 -27.35 -26.23
CA LEU A 230 -15.58 -28.62 -26.85
C LEU A 230 -16.56 -29.74 -26.45
N ILE A 231 -16.92 -29.82 -25.17
CA ILE A 231 -17.90 -30.79 -24.67
C ILE A 231 -19.26 -30.55 -25.35
N ALA A 232 -19.74 -29.30 -25.40
CA ALA A 232 -21.00 -28.97 -26.05
C ALA A 232 -21.00 -29.32 -27.56
N GLN A 233 -19.87 -29.13 -28.25
CA GLN A 233 -19.72 -29.56 -29.64
C GLN A 233 -19.75 -31.08 -29.78
N GLN A 234 -19.05 -31.82 -28.90
CA GLN A 234 -19.07 -33.28 -28.91
C GLN A 234 -20.46 -33.84 -28.64
N GLU A 235 -21.19 -33.30 -27.66
CA GLU A 235 -22.57 -33.69 -27.37
C GLU A 235 -23.50 -33.42 -28.56
N ARG A 236 -23.33 -32.28 -29.23
CA ARG A 236 -24.11 -31.95 -30.43
C ARG A 236 -23.83 -32.92 -31.58
N LEU A 237 -22.57 -33.26 -31.81
CA LEU A 237 -22.17 -34.23 -32.84
C LEU A 237 -22.70 -35.63 -32.50
N ALA A 238 -22.55 -36.08 -31.25
CA ALA A 238 -23.08 -37.37 -30.80
C ALA A 238 -24.61 -37.45 -30.95
N LYS A 239 -25.32 -36.37 -30.63
CA LYS A 239 -26.77 -36.27 -30.85
C LYS A 239 -27.13 -36.36 -32.32
N GLN A 240 -26.43 -35.64 -33.20
CA GLN A 240 -26.66 -35.70 -34.65
C GLN A 240 -26.39 -37.10 -35.22
N GLU A 241 -25.33 -37.77 -34.79
CA GLU A 241 -25.05 -39.15 -35.20
C GLU A 241 -26.11 -40.13 -34.71
N ALA A 242 -26.60 -39.98 -33.48
CA ALA A 242 -27.67 -40.80 -32.93
C ALA A 242 -28.97 -40.62 -33.72
N GLU A 243 -29.34 -39.37 -34.04
CA GLU A 243 -30.51 -39.04 -34.86
C GLU A 243 -30.40 -39.65 -36.27
N GLN A 244 -29.24 -39.55 -36.93
CA GLN A 244 -29.03 -40.16 -38.25
C GLN A 244 -29.09 -41.69 -38.21
N LYS A 245 -28.52 -42.34 -37.18
CA LYS A 245 -28.60 -43.80 -37.00
C LYS A 245 -30.04 -44.25 -36.77
N ALA A 246 -30.79 -43.53 -35.93
CA ALA A 246 -32.20 -43.81 -35.67
C ALA A 246 -33.05 -43.70 -36.95
N GLN A 247 -32.83 -42.64 -37.77
CA GLN A 247 -33.50 -42.47 -39.05
C GLN A 247 -33.22 -43.63 -40.02
N ARG A 248 -31.95 -44.01 -40.21
CA ARG A 248 -31.58 -45.13 -41.08
C ARG A 248 -32.17 -46.47 -40.60
N LEU A 249 -32.23 -46.68 -39.29
CA LEU A 249 -32.83 -47.89 -38.72
C LEU A 249 -34.35 -47.92 -38.98
N ALA A 250 -35.03 -46.80 -38.74
CA ALA A 250 -36.47 -46.67 -39.00
C ALA A 250 -36.81 -46.90 -40.48
N GLU A 251 -36.03 -46.35 -41.41
CA GLU A 251 -36.18 -46.61 -42.85
C GLU A 251 -36.04 -48.10 -43.18
N ARG A 252 -35.06 -48.78 -42.56
CA ARG A 252 -34.81 -50.21 -42.78
C ARG A 252 -35.92 -51.09 -42.20
N LEU A 253 -36.46 -50.74 -41.05
CA LEU A 253 -37.62 -51.42 -40.44
C LEU A 253 -38.88 -51.27 -41.31
N ARG A 254 -39.15 -50.07 -41.83
CA ARG A 254 -40.26 -49.85 -42.79
C ARG A 254 -40.11 -50.70 -44.05
N ALA A 255 -38.89 -50.82 -44.59
CA ALA A 255 -38.61 -51.67 -45.76
C ALA A 255 -38.86 -53.17 -45.49
N LEU A 256 -38.78 -53.61 -44.24
CA LEU A 256 -39.09 -54.97 -43.80
C LEU A 256 -40.58 -55.16 -43.43
N GLY A 257 -41.41 -54.13 -43.56
CA GLY A 257 -42.84 -54.18 -43.23
C GLY A 257 -43.17 -54.06 -41.74
N ILE A 258 -42.22 -53.61 -40.91
CA ILE A 258 -42.40 -53.41 -39.47
C ILE A 258 -42.60 -51.91 -39.20
N ASN A 259 -43.64 -51.54 -38.46
CA ASN A 259 -43.88 -50.14 -38.06
C ASN A 259 -42.87 -49.72 -36.98
N PRO A 260 -41.96 -48.75 -37.24
CA PRO A 260 -40.93 -48.35 -36.27
C PRO A 260 -41.49 -47.66 -35.02
N ASP A 261 -42.72 -47.14 -35.08
CA ASP A 261 -43.35 -46.42 -33.97
C ASP A 261 -44.11 -47.36 -33.01
N GLU A 262 -44.13 -48.67 -33.31
CA GLU A 262 -44.81 -49.72 -32.51
C GLU A 262 -43.83 -50.67 -31.79
N VAL A 263 -42.52 -50.42 -31.88
CA VAL A 263 -41.44 -51.20 -31.24
C VAL A 263 -40.67 -50.32 -30.27
#